data_AF-A0AA95MMN5-F1
#
_entry.id   AF-A0AA95MMN5-F1
#
_cell.length_a   1.000
_cell.length_b   1.000
_cell.length_c   1.000
_cell.angle_alpha   90.00
_cell.angle_beta   90.00
_cell.angle_gamma   90.00
#
_symmetry.space_group_name_H-M   'P 1'
#
loop_
_entity.id
_entity.type
_entity.pdbx_description
1 polymer ?
#
loop_
_entity_poly.entity_id
_entity_poly.type
_entity_poly.pdbx_seq_one_letter_code
_entity_poly.pdbx_strand_id
1 'polypeptide(L)'
;MYVSNIRKTIGDLEQDEYEEYLKKLRSVLRGKYSKNVKPSDLKQRVDEFVDGKDPKIDYFEAYLITFDELSTNGAMNALHNKKVKMPKSWRRLLLKVTEDRTLSPDVIKHLEDEEVLIEIKALFYHSIEYCKSGNRDQFYQNLYHFNGFIKIRSKS
;
A
#
# COMPACT_ATOMS: atom_id res chain seq x y z
N MET A 1 19.19 17.51 11.07
CA MET A 1 18.38 17.95 9.90
C MET A 1 17.95 16.78 9.03
N TYR A 2 18.86 15.99 8.46
CA TYR A 2 18.47 14.84 7.62
C TYR A 2 17.80 13.70 8.40
N VAL A 3 18.38 13.28 9.52
CA VAL A 3 17.80 12.24 10.39
C VAL A 3 16.41 12.63 10.90
N SER A 4 16.23 13.89 11.31
CA SER A 4 14.92 14.43 11.73
C SER A 4 13.87 14.39 10.61
N ASN A 5 14.28 14.58 9.35
CA ASN A 5 13.36 14.47 8.22
C ASN A 5 12.93 13.02 7.98
N ILE A 6 13.82 12.05 8.18
CA ILE A 6 13.47 10.62 8.11
C ILE A 6 12.50 10.25 9.23
N ARG A 7 12.78 10.65 10.47
CA ARG A 7 11.87 10.44 11.62
C ARG A 7 10.48 10.96 11.32
N LYS A 8 10.40 12.21 10.87
CA LYS A 8 9.14 12.85 10.49
C LYS A 8 8.44 12.09 9.36
N THR A 9 9.18 11.71 8.32
CA THR A 9 8.59 11.02 7.16
C THR A 9 8.01 9.66 7.54
N ILE A 10 8.66 8.91 8.44
CA ILE A 10 8.12 7.65 8.96
C ILE A 10 6.93 7.92 9.88
N GLY A 11 7.01 8.92 10.75
CA GLY A 11 5.92 9.30 11.67
C GLY A 11 4.67 9.86 11.00
N ASP A 12 4.82 10.42 9.79
CA ASP A 12 3.73 10.97 8.98
C ASP A 12 3.05 9.90 8.08
N LEU A 13 3.50 8.63 8.10
CA LEU A 13 2.86 7.55 7.34
C LEU A 13 1.48 7.22 7.89
N GLU A 14 0.50 7.00 7.01
CA GLU A 14 -0.79 6.43 7.41
C GLU A 14 -0.60 5.00 7.94
N GLN A 15 -1.50 4.52 8.81
CA GLN A 15 -1.34 3.22 9.49
C GLN A 15 -1.06 2.06 8.51
N ASP A 16 -1.74 2.04 7.37
CA ASP A 16 -1.55 1.02 6.34
C ASP A 16 -0.22 1.18 5.58
N GLU A 17 0.20 2.42 5.30
CA GLU A 17 1.52 2.72 4.73
C GLU A 17 2.65 2.34 5.69
N TYR A 18 2.44 2.55 7.00
CA TYR A 18 3.37 2.17 8.04
C TYR A 18 3.52 0.66 8.15
N GLU A 19 2.42 -0.09 8.09
CA GLU A 19 2.46 -1.56 8.08
C GLU A 19 3.17 -2.11 6.83
N GLU A 20 2.90 -1.53 5.66
CA GLU A 20 3.60 -1.88 4.42
C GLU A 20 5.09 -1.55 4.52
N TYR A 21 5.43 -0.40 5.08
CA TYR A 21 6.80 0.01 5.35
C TYR A 21 7.52 -0.98 6.26
N LEU A 22 6.94 -1.36 7.40
CA LEU A 22 7.52 -2.35 8.32
C LEU A 22 7.74 -3.71 7.67
N LYS A 23 6.78 -4.17 6.86
CA LYS A 23 6.89 -5.43 6.13
C LYS A 23 8.07 -5.39 5.14
N LYS A 24 8.20 -4.29 4.41
CA LYS A 24 9.28 -4.11 3.43
C LYS A 24 10.64 -3.94 4.10
N LEU A 25 10.72 -3.15 5.16
CA LEU A 25 11.90 -2.98 5.99
C LEU A 25 12.42 -4.30 6.54
N ARG A 26 11.53 -5.17 7.02
CA ARG A 26 11.90 -6.51 7.47
C ARG A 26 12.53 -7.35 6.35
N SER A 27 12.01 -7.22 5.13
CA SER A 27 12.58 -7.88 3.94
C SER A 27 13.97 -7.33 3.61
N VAL A 28 14.15 -6.01 3.66
CA VAL A 28 15.45 -5.34 3.43
C VAL A 28 16.49 -5.79 4.47
N LEU A 29 16.12 -5.77 5.75
CA LEU A 29 17.00 -6.19 6.85
C LEU A 29 17.42 -7.65 6.70
N ARG A 30 16.50 -8.53 6.29
CA ARG A 30 16.80 -9.94 6.05
C ARG A 30 17.70 -10.13 4.82
N GLY A 31 17.38 -9.48 3.71
CA GLY A 31 18.05 -9.71 2.43
C GLY A 31 19.42 -9.04 2.31
N LYS A 32 19.55 -7.79 2.78
CA LYS A 32 20.78 -6.99 2.61
C LYS A 32 21.71 -7.02 3.82
N TYR A 33 21.15 -7.23 5.02
CA TYR A 33 21.90 -7.16 6.27
C TYR A 33 21.92 -8.49 7.04
N SER A 34 21.32 -9.56 6.51
CA SER A 34 21.20 -10.87 7.17
C SER A 34 20.59 -10.82 8.58
N LYS A 35 19.74 -9.83 8.84
CA LYS A 35 19.09 -9.64 10.14
C LYS A 35 17.68 -10.20 10.14
N ASN A 36 17.43 -11.20 10.99
CA ASN A 36 16.10 -11.75 11.19
C ASN A 36 15.45 -11.17 12.45
N VAL A 37 14.71 -10.07 12.29
CA VAL A 37 14.02 -9.38 13.39
C VAL A 37 12.57 -9.85 13.48
N LYS A 38 12.05 -10.01 14.70
CA LYS A 38 10.62 -10.29 14.92
C LYS A 38 9.79 -9.04 14.59
N PRO A 39 8.55 -9.19 14.09
CA PRO A 39 7.71 -8.04 13.73
C PRO A 39 7.48 -7.05 14.89
N SER A 40 7.22 -7.55 16.11
CA SER A 40 7.03 -6.73 17.31
C SER A 40 8.27 -5.87 17.61
N ASP A 41 9.44 -6.49 17.61
CA ASP A 41 10.70 -5.83 17.96
C ASP A 41 11.10 -4.83 16.88
N LEU A 42 10.79 -5.12 15.61
CA LEU A 42 11.02 -4.20 14.51
C LEU A 42 10.16 -2.95 14.65
N LYS A 43 8.85 -3.13 14.91
CA LYS A 43 7.93 -2.02 15.13
C LYS A 43 8.41 -1.15 16.28
N GLN A 44 8.69 -1.74 17.43
CA GLN A 44 9.21 -1.01 18.60
C GLN A 44 10.47 -0.21 18.26
N ARG A 45 11.44 -0.79 17.53
CA ARG A 45 12.68 -0.08 17.16
C ARG A 45 12.45 1.09 16.23
N VAL A 46 11.46 0.99 15.34
CA VAL A 46 11.08 2.09 14.44
C VAL A 46 10.34 3.16 15.22
N ASP A 47 9.42 2.80 16.10
CA ASP A 47 8.71 3.73 16.98
C ASP A 47 9.71 4.51 17.86
N GLU A 48 10.65 3.81 18.52
CA GLU A 48 11.72 4.43 19.31
C GLU A 48 12.58 5.39 18.47
N PHE A 49 12.85 5.03 17.20
CA PHE A 49 13.60 5.90 16.29
C PHE A 49 12.82 7.18 15.96
N VAL A 50 11.52 7.05 15.67
CA VAL A 50 10.62 8.19 15.40
C VAL A 50 10.56 9.12 16.62
N ASP A 51 10.51 8.56 17.82
CA ASP A 51 10.49 9.30 19.10
C ASP A 51 11.83 9.96 19.48
N GLY A 52 12.88 9.77 18.68
CA GLY A 52 14.14 10.49 18.82
C GLY A 52 15.32 9.65 19.25
N LYS A 53 15.16 8.34 19.47
CA LYS A 53 16.28 7.44 19.72
C LYS A 53 17.13 7.28 18.47
N ASP A 54 18.45 7.23 18.64
CA ASP A 54 19.33 7.02 17.50
C ASP A 54 19.39 5.54 17.10
N PRO A 55 19.24 5.22 15.80
CA PRO A 55 19.33 3.86 15.31
C PRO A 55 20.81 3.48 15.13
N LYS A 56 21.08 2.18 15.03
CA LYS A 56 22.38 1.75 14.48
C LYS A 56 22.46 2.12 13.00
N ILE A 57 23.68 2.34 12.49
CA ILE A 57 23.93 2.76 11.10
C ILE A 57 23.24 1.85 10.09
N ASP A 58 23.37 0.54 10.28
CA ASP A 58 22.75 -0.47 9.41
C ASP A 58 21.21 -0.42 9.39
N TYR A 59 20.56 -0.05 10.50
CA TYR A 59 19.12 0.20 10.52
C TYR A 59 18.77 1.50 9.81
N PHE A 60 19.57 2.55 9.99
CA PHE A 60 19.35 3.82 9.31
C PHE A 60 19.43 3.68 7.80
N GLU A 61 20.45 2.98 7.28
CA GLU A 61 20.55 2.67 5.86
C GLU A 61 19.37 1.82 5.38
N ALA A 62 18.96 0.81 6.16
CA ALA A 62 17.80 -0.01 5.83
C ALA A 62 16.51 0.83 5.75
N TYR A 63 16.34 1.86 6.57
CA TYR A 63 15.20 2.77 6.48
C TYR A 63 15.15 3.53 5.15
N LEU A 64 16.30 4.03 4.70
CA LEU A 64 16.43 4.74 3.42
C LEU A 64 16.17 3.81 2.24
N ILE A 65 16.81 2.64 2.23
CA ILE A 65 16.61 1.62 1.19
C ILE A 65 15.14 1.21 1.11
N THR A 66 14.47 1.08 2.25
CA THR A 66 13.04 0.74 2.27
C THR A 66 12.21 1.78 1.56
N PHE A 67 12.51 3.07 1.72
CA PHE A 67 11.82 4.12 0.98
C PHE A 67 12.08 4.04 -0.53
N ASP A 68 13.31 3.76 -0.96
CA ASP A 68 13.61 3.60 -2.39
C ASP A 68 12.96 2.35 -3.00
N GLU A 69 12.79 1.28 -2.23
CA GLU A 69 12.07 0.10 -2.71
C GLU A 69 10.55 0.29 -2.77
N LEU A 70 10.01 1.26 -2.04
CA LEU A 70 8.58 1.57 -2.03
C LEU A 70 8.21 2.73 -2.95
N SER A 71 9.12 3.67 -3.21
CA SER A 71 8.85 4.87 -3.99
C SER A 71 10.09 5.28 -4.78
N THR A 72 9.90 5.71 -6.02
CA THR A 72 11.00 6.22 -6.85
C THR A 72 11.66 7.43 -6.16
N ASN A 73 12.97 7.34 -5.91
CA ASN A 73 13.74 8.33 -5.14
C ASN A 73 13.20 8.55 -3.71
N GLY A 74 12.59 7.53 -3.10
CA GLY A 74 11.98 7.62 -1.79
C GLY A 74 12.95 8.06 -0.69
N ALA A 75 14.18 7.54 -0.68
CA ALA A 75 15.21 7.95 0.28
C ALA A 75 15.55 9.43 0.15
N MET A 76 15.80 9.89 -1.08
CA MET A 76 16.10 11.30 -1.37
C MET A 76 14.92 12.20 -1.00
N ASN A 77 13.70 11.78 -1.28
CA ASN A 77 12.51 12.54 -0.91
C ASN A 77 12.38 12.65 0.62
N ALA A 78 12.55 11.55 1.35
CA ALA A 78 12.53 11.53 2.81
C ALA A 78 13.62 12.42 3.42
N LEU A 79 14.87 12.34 2.91
CA LEU A 79 15.99 13.16 3.37
C LEU A 79 15.74 14.66 3.17
N HIS A 80 15.12 15.04 2.06
CA HIS A 80 14.81 16.44 1.75
C HIS A 80 13.45 16.91 2.28
N ASN A 81 12.78 16.15 3.15
CA ASN A 81 11.44 16.47 3.69
C ASN A 81 10.41 16.72 2.56
N LYS A 82 10.56 16.03 1.43
CA LYS A 82 9.57 15.97 0.35
C LYS A 82 8.63 14.81 0.65
N LYS A 83 7.36 14.96 0.29
CA LYS A 83 6.36 13.91 0.50
C LYS A 83 6.77 12.63 -0.27
N VAL A 84 7.08 11.56 0.46
CA VAL A 84 7.27 10.24 -0.13
C VAL A 84 5.89 9.74 -0.55
N LYS A 85 5.63 9.72 -1.85
CA LYS A 85 4.38 9.17 -2.38
C LYS A 85 4.57 7.67 -2.51
N MET A 86 4.05 6.90 -1.55
CA MET A 86 3.89 5.47 -1.74
C MET A 86 2.90 5.26 -2.90
N PRO A 87 3.25 4.48 -3.93
CA PRO A 87 2.34 4.18 -5.01
C PRO A 87 1.12 3.46 -4.43
N LYS A 88 -0.07 4.04 -4.65
CA LYS A 88 -1.31 3.38 -4.25
C LYS A 88 -1.48 2.14 -5.12
N SER A 89 -1.33 0.97 -4.51
CA SER A 89 -1.43 -0.32 -5.21
C SER A 89 -2.89 -0.75 -5.36
N TRP A 90 -3.17 -1.55 -6.39
CA TRP A 90 -4.48 -2.22 -6.57
C TRP A 90 -4.89 -3.02 -5.34
N ARG A 91 -3.93 -3.67 -4.68
CA ARG A 91 -4.17 -4.39 -3.43
C ARG A 91 -4.72 -3.47 -2.34
N ARG A 92 -4.11 -2.31 -2.15
CA ARG A 92 -4.54 -1.32 -1.14
C ARG A 92 -5.95 -0.81 -1.44
N LEU A 93 -6.24 -0.52 -2.72
CA LEU A 93 -7.58 -0.13 -3.15
C LEU A 93 -8.61 -1.21 -2.83
N LEU A 94 -8.34 -2.47 -3.25
CA LEU A 94 -9.27 -3.58 -3.05
C LEU A 94 -9.56 -3.83 -1.57
N LEU A 95 -8.52 -3.92 -0.72
CA LEU A 95 -8.70 -4.10 0.71
C LEU A 95 -9.59 -3.00 1.33
N LYS A 96 -9.36 -1.74 0.96
CA LYS A 96 -10.11 -0.60 1.47
C LYS A 96 -11.59 -0.60 1.07
N VAL A 97 -11.93 -1.08 -0.13
CA VAL A 97 -13.31 -1.04 -0.65
C VAL A 97 -14.10 -2.32 -0.37
N THR A 98 -13.46 -3.37 0.15
CA THR A 98 -14.11 -4.66 0.46
C THR A 98 -14.18 -4.96 1.96
N GLU A 99 -13.62 -4.11 2.82
CA GLU A 99 -13.53 -4.34 4.28
C GLU A 99 -14.91 -4.55 4.94
N ASP A 100 -15.95 -3.92 4.40
CA ASP A 100 -17.32 -3.95 4.92
C ASP A 100 -18.19 -5.07 4.32
N ARG A 101 -17.65 -5.93 3.43
CA ARG A 101 -18.45 -6.88 2.65
C ARG A 101 -17.92 -8.31 2.70
N THR A 102 -18.82 -9.24 2.98
CA THR A 102 -18.57 -10.68 2.83
C THR A 102 -19.06 -11.18 1.48
N LEU A 103 -18.31 -12.08 0.85
CA LEU A 103 -18.74 -12.76 -0.36
C LEU A 103 -19.89 -13.74 -0.05
N SER A 104 -20.82 -13.89 -0.99
CA SER A 104 -21.89 -14.88 -0.84
C SER A 104 -21.35 -16.30 -1.01
N PRO A 105 -21.98 -17.33 -0.40
CA PRO A 105 -21.58 -18.72 -0.56
C PRO A 105 -21.50 -19.17 -2.03
N ASP A 106 -22.39 -18.65 -2.87
CA ASP A 106 -22.41 -18.94 -4.30
C ASP A 106 -21.20 -18.42 -5.06
N VAL A 107 -20.57 -17.35 -4.61
CA VAL A 107 -19.32 -16.86 -5.21
C VAL A 107 -18.13 -17.65 -4.65
N ILE A 108 -18.15 -17.95 -3.36
CA ILE A 108 -17.05 -18.65 -2.67
C ILE A 108 -16.73 -20.00 -3.32
N LYS A 109 -17.74 -20.76 -3.75
CA LYS A 109 -17.55 -22.06 -4.40
C LYS A 109 -16.73 -22.04 -5.69
N HIS A 110 -16.54 -20.85 -6.29
CA HIS A 110 -15.80 -20.68 -7.54
C HIS A 110 -14.40 -20.07 -7.34
N LEU A 111 -13.99 -19.77 -6.10
CA LEU A 111 -12.72 -19.05 -5.85
C LEU A 111 -11.47 -19.93 -5.89
N GLU A 112 -11.62 -21.26 -5.97
CA GLU A 112 -10.51 -22.19 -6.17
C GLU A 112 -10.12 -22.32 -7.65
N ASP A 113 -10.95 -21.84 -8.57
CA ASP A 113 -10.73 -21.89 -10.01
C ASP A 113 -9.85 -20.72 -10.47
N GLU A 114 -8.67 -21.03 -11.02
CA GLU A 114 -7.70 -20.03 -11.47
C GLU A 114 -8.22 -19.18 -12.64
N GLU A 115 -9.00 -19.74 -13.56
CA GLU A 115 -9.57 -18.99 -14.69
C GLU A 115 -10.59 -17.98 -14.19
N VAL A 116 -11.44 -18.40 -13.23
CA VAL A 116 -12.38 -17.48 -12.55
C VAL A 116 -11.63 -16.37 -11.83
N LEU A 117 -10.52 -16.68 -11.14
CA LEU A 117 -9.71 -15.66 -10.47
C LEU A 117 -9.06 -14.67 -11.44
N ILE A 118 -8.66 -15.11 -12.64
CA ILE A 118 -8.14 -14.23 -13.70
C ILE A 118 -9.22 -13.26 -14.15
N GLU A 119 -10.43 -13.76 -14.43
CA GLU A 119 -11.56 -12.93 -14.86
C GLU A 119 -12.01 -11.94 -13.78
N ILE A 120 -12.04 -12.36 -12.50
CA ILE A 120 -12.33 -11.45 -11.37
C ILE A 120 -11.30 -10.32 -11.30
N LYS A 121 -10.00 -10.63 -11.45
CA LYS A 121 -8.94 -9.60 -11.45
C LYS A 121 -9.12 -8.65 -12.63
N ALA A 122 -9.38 -9.18 -13.82
CA ALA A 122 -9.63 -8.40 -15.02
C ALA A 122 -10.84 -7.48 -14.85
N LEU A 123 -11.93 -7.98 -14.26
CA LEU A 123 -13.13 -7.21 -13.98
C LEU A 123 -12.83 -5.97 -13.11
N PHE A 124 -12.12 -6.14 -11.99
CA PHE A 124 -11.77 -5.02 -11.12
C PHE A 124 -10.88 -4.00 -11.83
N TYR A 125 -9.85 -4.49 -12.54
CA TYR A 125 -8.92 -3.64 -13.27
C TYR A 125 -9.64 -2.84 -14.36
N HIS A 126 -10.37 -3.51 -15.25
CA HIS A 126 -11.05 -2.87 -16.37
C HIS A 126 -12.18 -1.94 -15.93
N SER A 127 -12.88 -2.25 -14.82
CA SER A 127 -13.93 -1.36 -14.29
C SER A 127 -13.37 0.01 -13.91
N ILE A 128 -12.24 0.03 -13.18
CA ILE A 128 -11.62 1.27 -12.73
C ILE A 128 -10.91 1.97 -13.89
N GLU A 129 -10.23 1.23 -14.77
CA GLU A 129 -9.56 1.78 -15.95
C GLU A 129 -10.55 2.41 -16.94
N TYR A 130 -11.72 1.81 -17.12
CA TYR A 130 -12.78 2.38 -17.96
C TYR A 130 -13.29 3.71 -17.40
N CYS A 131 -13.41 3.80 -16.06
CA CYS A 131 -13.93 5.00 -15.43
C CYS A 131 -12.90 6.13 -15.31
N LYS A 132 -11.59 5.83 -15.47
CA LYS A 132 -10.50 6.76 -15.12
C LYS A 132 -10.65 8.13 -15.78
N SER A 133 -10.42 9.18 -15.00
CA SER A 133 -10.27 10.54 -15.50
C SER A 133 -9.30 11.31 -14.60
N GLY A 134 -8.59 12.28 -15.17
CA GLY A 134 -7.77 13.22 -14.40
C GLY A 134 -8.62 14.22 -13.59
N ASN A 135 -9.91 14.37 -13.92
CA ASN A 135 -10.85 15.20 -13.18
C ASN A 135 -11.66 14.34 -12.19
N ARG A 136 -11.68 14.74 -10.91
CA ARG A 136 -12.38 14.01 -9.84
C ARG A 136 -13.88 13.86 -10.10
N ASP A 137 -14.55 14.92 -10.50
CA ASP A 137 -16.01 14.93 -10.67
C ASP A 137 -16.40 14.06 -11.87
N GLN A 138 -15.61 14.12 -12.95
CA GLN A 138 -15.80 13.23 -14.09
C GLN A 138 -15.50 11.77 -13.73
N PHE A 139 -14.43 11.49 -12.99
CA PHE A 139 -14.13 10.14 -12.50
C PHE A 139 -15.30 9.57 -11.67
N TYR A 140 -15.85 10.39 -10.77
CA TYR A 140 -17.02 10.00 -9.99
C TYR A 140 -18.27 9.78 -10.86
N GLN A 141 -18.56 10.66 -11.81
CA GLN A 141 -19.69 10.47 -12.72
C GLN A 141 -19.54 9.19 -13.56
N ASN A 142 -18.33 8.91 -14.07
CA ASN A 142 -18.06 7.67 -14.79
C ASN A 142 -18.32 6.43 -13.92
N LEU A 143 -17.84 6.43 -12.67
CA LEU A 143 -18.12 5.35 -11.71
C LEU A 143 -19.62 5.21 -11.44
N TYR A 144 -20.34 6.32 -11.28
CA TYR A 144 -21.79 6.31 -11.06
C TYR A 144 -22.53 5.69 -12.25
N HIS A 145 -22.21 6.09 -13.47
CA HIS A 145 -22.82 5.56 -14.69
C HIS A 145 -22.49 4.09 -14.92
N PHE A 146 -21.22 3.70 -14.73
CA PHE A 146 -20.79 2.30 -14.87
C PHE A 146 -21.50 1.39 -13.86
N ASN A 147 -21.60 1.81 -12.60
CA ASN A 147 -22.36 1.08 -11.58
C ASN A 147 -23.85 1.01 -11.93
N GLY A 148 -24.42 2.07 -12.51
CA GLY A 148 -25.78 2.07 -13.03
C GLY A 148 -25.98 1.03 -14.13
N PHE A 149 -25.06 0.96 -15.09
CA PHE A 149 -25.06 -0.02 -16.17
C PHE A 149 -25.04 -1.47 -15.66
N ILE A 150 -24.15 -1.80 -14.72
CA ILE A 150 -24.07 -3.14 -14.12
C ILE A 150 -25.38 -3.51 -13.42
N LYS A 151 -25.97 -2.58 -12.65
CA LYS A 151 -27.23 -2.81 -11.91
C LYS A 151 -28.45 -3.00 -12.82
N ILE A 152 -28.46 -2.41 -14.01
CA ILE A 152 -29.55 -2.61 -14.98
C ILE A 152 -29.53 -4.05 -15.50
N ARG A 153 -28.34 -4.59 -15.77
CA ARG A 153 -28.16 -5.94 -16.29
C ARG A 153 -28.45 -7.06 -15.27
N SER A 154 -28.47 -6.74 -13.97
CA SER A 154 -28.79 -7.71 -12.90
C SER A 154 -30.30 -7.84 -12.61
N LYS A 155 -31.17 -7.08 -13.28
CA LYS A 155 -32.63 -7.12 -13.13
C LYS A 155 -33.37 -7.87 -14.26
N SER A 156 -32.61 -8.45 -15.18
CA SER A 156 -33.07 -9.34 -16.26
C SER A 156 -32.60 -10.74 -15.97
#